data_AF-A0A7H0YD89-F1
#
_entry.id   AF-A0A7H0YD89-F1
#
_cell.length_a   1.000
_cell.length_b   1.000
_cell.length_c   1.000
_cell.angle_alpha   90.00
_cell.angle_beta   90.00
_cell.angle_gamma   90.00
#
_symmetry.space_group_name_H-M   'P 1'
#
loop_
_entity.id
_entity.type
_entity.pdbx_description
1 polymer ?
#
loop_
_entity_poly.entity_id
_entity_poly.type
_entity_poly.pdbx_seq_one_letter_code
_entity_poly.pdbx_strand_id
1 'polypeptide(L)' 'MRPSERKVLYLKFMQDQTDKEIAESLGSTRQAATKLRKKVLLKLKSHLEKLKCTP' A
#
# COMPACT_ATOMS: atom_id res chain seq x y z
N MET A 1 6.19 -7.08 5.72
CA MET A 1 5.76 -5.79 5.12
C MET A 1 6.32 -4.65 5.97
N ARG A 2 6.89 -3.59 5.37
CA ARG A 2 7.50 -2.47 6.12
C ARG A 2 6.44 -1.59 6.81
N PRO A 3 6.78 -0.81 7.85
CA PRO A 3 5.81 0.06 8.54
C PRO A 3 5.10 1.05 7.60
N SER A 4 5.83 1.70 6.70
CA SER A 4 5.25 2.61 5.70
C SER A 4 4.33 1.92 4.70
N GLU A 5 4.61 0.66 4.35
CA GLU A 5 3.75 -0.16 3.49
C GLU A 5 2.44 -0.52 4.17
N ARG A 6 2.47 -0.84 5.47
CA ARG A 6 1.26 -1.07 6.26
C ARG A 6 0.45 0.21 6.42
N LYS A 7 1.11 1.33 6.72
CA LYS A 7 0.48 2.64 6.90
C LYS A 7 -0.26 3.08 5.63
N VAL A 8 0.36 2.95 4.44
CA VAL A 8 -0.29 3.35 3.16
C VAL A 8 -1.58 2.58 2.89
N LEU A 9 -1.64 1.29 3.25
CA LEU A 9 -2.84 0.46 3.07
C LEU A 9 -3.93 0.82 4.07
N TYR A 10 -3.56 0.99 5.35
CA TYR A 10 -4.48 1.35 6.41
C TYR A 10 -5.18 2.68 6.09
N LEU A 11 -4.41 3.72 5.78
CA LEU A 11 -4.95 5.02 5.44
C LEU A 11 -5.86 4.95 4.19
N LYS A 12 -5.46 4.20 3.16
CA LYS A 12 -6.24 4.13 1.91
C LYS A 12 -7.54 3.35 2.03
N PHE A 13 -7.53 2.22 2.72
CA PHE A 13 -8.63 1.26 2.68
C PHE A 13 -9.45 1.19 3.96
N MET A 14 -8.87 1.54 5.11
CA MET A 14 -9.59 1.57 6.40
C MET A 14 -10.08 2.98 6.76
N GLN A 15 -9.42 4.03 6.26
CA GLN A 15 -9.78 5.43 6.52
C GLN A 15 -10.21 6.20 5.26
N ASP A 16 -10.28 5.53 4.12
CA ASP A 16 -10.66 6.08 2.80
C ASP A 16 -9.93 7.36 2.38
N GLN A 17 -8.70 7.56 2.84
CA GLN A 17 -7.91 8.74 2.48
C GLN A 17 -7.50 8.73 1.01
N THR A 18 -7.37 9.92 0.45
CA THR A 18 -6.83 10.14 -0.90
C THR A 18 -5.31 9.97 -0.94
N ASP A 19 -4.75 9.69 -2.12
CA ASP A 19 -3.29 9.60 -2.30
C ASP A 19 -2.58 10.94 -1.94
N LYS A 20 -3.30 12.07 -1.88
CA LYS A 20 -2.79 13.37 -1.42
C LYS A 20 -2.66 13.40 0.10
N GLU A 21 -3.73 13.11 0.84
CA GLU A 21 -3.74 13.09 2.31
C GLU A 21 -2.78 12.04 2.88
N ILE A 22 -2.67 10.91 2.18
CA ILE A 22 -1.69 9.86 2.52
C ILE A 22 -0.26 10.39 2.36
N ALA A 23 0.02 11.15 1.31
CA ALA A 23 1.34 11.72 1.08
C ALA A 23 1.70 12.75 2.16
N GLU A 24 0.75 13.60 2.53
CA GLU A 24 0.89 14.55 3.65
C GLU A 24 1.18 13.80 4.98
N SER A 25 0.41 12.74 5.26
CA SER A 25 0.56 11.90 6.46
C SER A 25 1.88 11.10 6.52
N LEU A 26 2.57 10.98 5.38
CA LEU A 26 3.85 10.25 5.23
C LEU A 26 5.04 11.20 5.01
N GLY A 27 4.82 12.52 4.96
CA GLY A 27 5.87 13.49 4.63
C GLY A 27 6.47 13.25 3.25
N SER A 28 5.63 12.93 2.25
CA SER A 28 6.06 12.53 0.92
C SER A 28 5.25 13.22 -0.19
N THR A 29 5.61 12.97 -1.44
CA THR A 29 4.84 13.47 -2.59
C THR A 29 3.68 12.53 -2.94
N ARG A 30 2.64 13.08 -3.57
CA ARG A 30 1.50 12.28 -4.07
C ARG A 30 1.95 11.16 -5.02
N GLN A 31 2.95 11.43 -5.87
CA GLN A 31 3.50 10.41 -6.78
C GLN A 31 4.18 9.27 -5.99
N ALA A 32 4.93 9.61 -4.94
CA ALA A 32 5.57 8.62 -4.08
C ALA A 32 4.54 7.75 -3.34
N ALA A 33 3.48 8.34 -2.79
CA ALA A 33 2.36 7.61 -2.17
C ALA A 33 1.68 6.65 -3.16
N THR A 34 1.38 7.14 -4.37
CA THR A 34 0.80 6.32 -5.45
C THR A 34 1.69 5.14 -5.81
N LYS A 35 2.99 5.38 -6.00
CA LYS A 35 3.98 4.36 -6.36
C LYS A 35 4.11 3.31 -5.24
N LEU A 36 4.16 3.76 -3.99
CA LEU A 36 4.22 2.89 -2.82
C LEU A 36 2.98 1.99 -2.75
N ARG A 37 1.78 2.57 -2.87
CA ARG A 37 0.50 1.83 -2.86
C ARG A 37 0.47 0.74 -3.93
N LYS A 38 0.77 1.09 -5.19
CA LYS A 38 0.82 0.11 -6.29
C LYS A 38 1.82 -1.02 -6.02
N LYS A 39 3.03 -0.69 -5.55
CA LYS A 39 4.07 -1.69 -5.22
C LYS A 39 3.60 -2.65 -4.13
N VAL A 40 2.93 -2.14 -3.09
CA VAL A 40 2.44 -2.96 -1.98
C VAL A 40 1.30 -3.88 -2.44
N LEU A 41 0.36 -3.38 -3.24
CA LEU A 41 -0.73 -4.21 -3.81
C LEU A 41 -0.19 -5.35 -4.69
N LEU A 42 0.82 -5.07 -5.53
CA LEU A 42 1.47 -6.11 -6.33
C LEU A 42 2.15 -7.17 -5.45
N LYS A 43 2.82 -6.74 -4.37
CA LYS A 43 3.46 -7.65 -3.41
C LYS A 43 2.45 -8.53 -2.68
N LEU A 44 1.28 -7.98 -2.34
CA LEU A 44 0.18 -8.74 -1.72
C LEU A 44 -0.42 -9.74 -2.70
N LYS A 45 -0.74 -9.31 -3.93
CA LYS A 45 -1.22 -10.20 -4.98
C LYS A 45 -0.25 -11.37 -5.19
N SER A 46 1.04 -11.09 -5.32
CA SER A 46 2.06 -12.14 -5.49
C SER A 46 2.10 -13.14 -4.32
N HIS A 47 1.94 -12.69 -3.07
CA HIS A 47 1.84 -13.60 -1.92
C HIS A 47 0.57 -14.44 -1.97
N LEU A 48 -0.58 -13.85 -2.28
CA LEU A 48 -1.85 -14.56 -2.37
C LEU A 48 -1.81 -15.63 -3.46
N GLU A 49 -1.25 -15.32 -4.63
CA GLU A 49 -1.10 -16.30 -5.71
C GLU A 49 -0.16 -17.45 -5.29
N LYS A 50 0.93 -17.17 -4.56
CA LYS A 50 1.79 -18.23 -4.01
C LYS A 50 1.06 -19.13 -3.00
N LEU A 51 0.20 -18.56 -2.16
CA LEU A 51 -0.60 -19.31 -1.18
C LEU A 51 -1.70 -20.14 -1.83
N LYS A 52 -2.24 -19.71 -2.98
CA LYS A 52 -3.20 -20.50 -3.76
C LYS A 52 -2.55 -21.69 -4.46
N CYS A 53 -1.24 -21.63 -4.73
CA CYS A 53 -0.47 -22.71 -5.35
C CYS A 53 0.19 -23.67 -4.35
N THR A 54 -0.09 -23.55 -3.05
CA THR A 54 0.30 -24.57 -2.07
C THR A 54 -0.74 -25.71 -2.11
N PRO A 55 -0.32 -26.97 -2.34
CA PRO A 55 -1.23 -28.13 -2.37
C PRO A 55 -1.90 -28.40 -1.02
#